data_AF-A0A7W1CGA6-F1
#
_entry.id   AF-A0A7W1CGA6-F1
#
_cell.length_a   1.000
_cell.length_b   1.000
_cell.length_c   1.000
_cell.angle_alpha   90.00
_cell.angle_beta   90.00
_cell.angle_gamma   90.00
#
_symmetry.space_group_name_H-M   'P 1'
#
loop_
_entity.id
_entity.type
_entity.pdbx_description
1 polymer ?
#
loop_
_entity_poly.entity_id
_entity_poly.type
_entity_poly.pdbx_seq_one_letter_code
_entity_poly.pdbx_strand_id
1 'polypeptide(L)'
;TNIHAVMGIGGAPEGVLTAAAMRCLNGEIQAKLVYDPERLGVDKSKVPPIEELTKRLESMGIKDADKIYDTNDLAPGKRIIFAATGVTDGSLLRGVRFFGAGKRTHSVVMTTDTRNIRFVDTVHVEGGPDAVIRF
;
A
#
# COMPACT_ATOMS: atom_id res chain seq x y z
N THR A 1 -1.31 -14.98 8.25
CA THR A 1 -1.23 -13.65 8.86
C THR A 1 -1.87 -13.58 10.25
N ASN A 2 -2.91 -14.37 10.56
CA ASN A 2 -3.69 -14.23 11.80
C ASN A 2 -4.25 -12.80 12.00
N ILE A 3 -4.47 -12.10 10.88
CA ILE A 3 -5.02 -10.75 10.81
C ILE A 3 -6.27 -10.87 9.93
N HIS A 4 -7.41 -10.40 10.45
CA HIS A 4 -8.71 -10.55 9.81
C HIS A 4 -9.29 -9.21 9.33
N ALA A 5 -8.93 -8.10 9.98
CA ALA A 5 -9.38 -6.76 9.64
C ALA A 5 -8.36 -5.71 10.09
N VAL A 6 -8.41 -4.55 9.44
CA VAL A 6 -7.71 -3.33 9.87
C VAL A 6 -8.76 -2.23 9.99
N MET A 7 -8.74 -1.51 11.11
CA MET A 7 -9.63 -0.38 11.38
C MET A 7 -8.81 0.75 11.98
N GLY A 8 -9.07 1.98 11.57
CA GLY A 8 -8.37 3.15 12.08
C GLY A 8 -8.33 4.29 11.07
N ILE A 9 -7.56 5.32 11.41
CA ILE A 9 -7.28 6.46 10.54
C ILE A 9 -5.81 6.37 10.13
N GLY A 10 -5.56 6.54 8.84
CA GLY A 10 -4.22 6.48 8.25
C GLY A 10 -4.09 7.46 7.09
N GLY A 11 -2.98 7.38 6.38
CA GLY A 11 -2.74 8.20 5.21
C GLY A 11 -3.67 7.86 4.05
N ALA A 12 -4.26 8.89 3.43
CA ALA A 12 -5.18 8.71 2.31
C ALA A 12 -4.50 8.06 1.07
N PRO A 13 -3.27 8.43 0.67
CA PRO A 13 -2.57 7.76 -0.44
C PRO A 13 -2.34 6.26 -0.19
N GLU A 14 -1.98 5.88 1.04
CA GLU A 14 -1.78 4.49 1.45
C GLU A 14 -3.09 3.69 1.42
N GLY A 15 -4.22 4.34 1.71
CA GLY A 15 -5.55 3.77 1.53
C GLY A 15 -5.84 3.40 0.06
N VAL A 16 -5.46 4.26 -0.88
CA VAL A 16 -5.60 4.00 -2.34
C VAL A 16 -4.72 2.83 -2.78
N LEU A 17 -3.46 2.75 -2.32
CA LEU A 17 -2.58 1.60 -2.58
C LEU A 17 -3.16 0.30 -2.02
N THR A 18 -3.75 0.37 -0.82
CA THR A 18 -4.41 -0.78 -0.18
C THR A 18 -5.61 -1.22 -1.00
N ALA A 19 -6.45 -0.30 -1.50
CA ALA A 19 -7.58 -0.63 -2.37
C ALA A 19 -7.14 -1.33 -3.67
N ALA A 20 -6.03 -0.90 -4.28
CA ALA A 20 -5.47 -1.58 -5.44
C ALA A 20 -5.04 -3.04 -5.14
N ALA A 21 -4.46 -3.30 -3.96
CA ALA A 21 -4.17 -4.66 -3.50
C ALA A 21 -5.46 -5.46 -3.25
N MET A 22 -6.45 -4.87 -2.57
CA MET A 22 -7.75 -5.51 -2.29
C MET A 22 -8.48 -5.90 -3.57
N ARG A 23 -8.48 -5.03 -4.61
CA ARG A 23 -9.00 -5.36 -5.95
C ARG A 23 -8.36 -6.62 -6.53
N CYS A 24 -7.04 -6.77 -6.39
CA CYS A 24 -6.33 -7.94 -6.89
C CYS A 24 -6.63 -9.23 -6.10
N LEU A 25 -6.98 -9.08 -4.82
CA LEU A 25 -7.29 -10.19 -3.90
C LEU A 25 -8.79 -10.49 -3.79
N ASN A 26 -9.65 -9.72 -4.48
CA ASN A 26 -11.10 -9.73 -4.30
C ASN A 26 -11.51 -9.48 -2.82
N GLY A 27 -10.74 -8.64 -2.13
CA GLY A 27 -11.03 -8.14 -0.79
C GLY A 27 -11.79 -6.81 -0.83
N GLU A 28 -12.11 -6.30 0.35
CA GLU A 28 -12.89 -5.07 0.52
C GLU A 28 -12.18 -4.06 1.42
N ILE A 29 -12.29 -2.79 1.08
CA ILE A 29 -11.93 -1.65 1.92
C ILE A 29 -12.98 -0.55 1.75
N GLN A 30 -13.29 0.11 2.86
CA GLN A 30 -14.06 1.35 2.88
C GLN A 30 -13.22 2.44 3.53
N ALA A 31 -13.22 3.63 2.92
CA ALA A 31 -12.43 4.75 3.42
C ALA A 31 -13.22 6.05 3.37
N LYS A 32 -12.87 6.97 4.26
CA LYS A 32 -13.39 8.34 4.30
C LYS A 32 -12.24 9.29 4.60
N LEU A 33 -12.21 10.45 3.94
CA LEU A 33 -11.24 11.49 4.27
C LEU A 33 -11.55 12.06 5.66
N VAL A 34 -10.53 12.17 6.49
CA VAL A 34 -10.62 12.76 7.82
C VAL A 34 -9.60 13.88 7.92
N TYR A 35 -10.08 15.06 8.24
CA TYR A 35 -9.29 16.29 8.39
C TYR A 35 -9.62 17.01 9.71
N ASP A 36 -10.36 16.36 10.61
CA ASP A 36 -10.59 16.88 11.95
C ASP A 36 -9.35 16.58 12.84
N PRO A 37 -8.68 17.60 13.42
CA PRO A 37 -7.47 17.40 14.20
C PRO A 37 -7.67 16.52 15.44
N GLU A 38 -8.83 16.61 16.10
CA GLU A 38 -9.14 15.82 17.30
C GLU A 38 -9.29 14.34 16.95
N ARG A 39 -10.01 14.03 15.86
CA ARG A 39 -10.14 12.66 15.34
C ARG A 39 -8.81 12.10 14.83
N LEU A 40 -7.96 12.94 14.24
CA LEU A 40 -6.62 12.56 13.80
C LEU A 40 -5.65 12.37 14.96
N GLY A 41 -5.95 12.90 16.14
CA GLY A 41 -5.03 12.86 17.30
C GLY A 41 -3.75 13.66 17.06
N VAL A 42 -3.80 14.71 16.23
CA VAL A 42 -2.65 15.53 15.87
C VAL A 42 -2.86 16.99 16.29
N ASP A 43 -1.76 17.70 16.48
CA ASP A 43 -1.80 19.14 16.72
C ASP A 43 -2.49 19.88 15.55
N LYS A 44 -3.30 20.89 15.87
CA LYS A 44 -4.07 21.67 14.88
C LYS A 44 -3.16 22.29 13.80
N SER A 45 -1.91 22.63 14.13
CA SER A 45 -0.93 23.16 13.16
C SER A 45 -0.52 22.16 12.08
N LYS A 46 -0.79 20.86 12.25
CA LYS A 46 -0.51 19.80 11.26
C LYS A 46 -1.63 19.64 10.24
N VAL A 47 -2.79 20.24 10.49
CA VAL A 47 -3.93 20.20 9.59
C VAL A 47 -4.09 21.58 8.94
N PRO A 48 -4.19 21.67 7.60
CA PRO A 48 -4.46 22.94 6.95
C PRO A 48 -5.77 23.58 7.46
N PRO A 49 -5.91 24.91 7.39
CA PRO A 49 -7.19 25.58 7.64
C PRO A 49 -8.29 25.03 6.74
N ILE A 50 -9.54 25.03 7.22
CA ILE A 50 -10.68 24.43 6.53
C ILE A 50 -10.90 25.04 5.14
N GLU A 51 -10.65 26.34 4.97
CA GLU A 51 -10.80 27.03 3.70
C GLU A 51 -9.78 26.57 2.65
N GLU A 52 -8.55 26.26 3.08
CA GLU A 52 -7.50 25.73 2.19
C GLU A 52 -7.81 24.28 1.82
N LEU A 53 -8.25 23.49 2.79
CA LEU A 53 -8.68 22.10 2.61
C LEU A 53 -9.83 21.99 1.60
N THR A 54 -10.88 22.78 1.76
CA THR A 54 -12.02 22.81 0.85
C THR A 54 -11.59 23.16 -0.58
N LYS A 55 -10.78 24.22 -0.75
CA LYS A 55 -10.26 24.59 -2.09
C LYS A 55 -9.42 23.48 -2.71
N ARG A 56 -8.64 22.76 -1.91
CA ARG A 56 -7.83 21.63 -2.38
C ARG A 56 -8.70 20.45 -2.79
N LEU A 57 -9.75 20.13 -2.02
CA LEU A 57 -10.69 19.07 -2.37
C LEU A 57 -11.44 19.40 -3.67
N GLU A 58 -11.92 20.63 -3.79
CA GLU A 58 -12.60 21.13 -4.99
C GLU A 58 -11.69 21.08 -6.22
N SER A 59 -10.42 21.51 -6.10
CA SER A 59 -9.46 21.47 -7.22
C SER A 59 -9.10 20.05 -7.65
N MET A 60 -9.23 19.08 -6.74
CA MET A 60 -9.12 17.64 -7.04
C MET A 60 -10.42 17.03 -7.56
N GLY A 61 -11.50 17.80 -7.69
CA GLY A 61 -12.81 17.34 -8.16
C GLY A 61 -13.64 16.61 -7.11
N ILE A 62 -13.25 16.68 -5.84
CA ILE A 62 -13.98 16.07 -4.72
C ILE A 62 -15.07 17.04 -4.28
N LYS A 63 -16.33 16.70 -4.61
CA LYS A 63 -17.50 17.54 -4.32
C LYS A 63 -18.13 17.25 -2.96
N ASP A 64 -17.96 16.03 -2.48
CA ASP A 64 -18.49 15.56 -1.20
C ASP A 64 -17.32 15.09 -0.34
N ALA A 65 -16.96 15.91 0.65
CA ALA A 65 -15.89 15.60 1.60
C ALA A 65 -16.29 14.47 2.57
N ASP A 66 -17.59 14.22 2.73
CA ASP A 66 -18.13 13.22 3.63
C ASP A 66 -18.36 11.86 2.98
N LYS A 67 -18.15 11.75 1.65
CA LYS A 67 -18.28 10.52 0.88
C LYS A 67 -17.47 9.38 1.51
N ILE A 68 -18.12 8.23 1.64
CA ILE A 68 -17.47 6.94 1.88
C ILE A 68 -17.11 6.35 0.52
N TYR A 69 -15.83 6.07 0.33
CA TYR A 69 -15.28 5.46 -0.87
C TYR A 69 -15.17 3.96 -0.65
N ASP A 70 -15.75 3.18 -1.56
CA ASP A 70 -15.55 1.73 -1.59
C ASP A 70 -14.26 1.34 -2.34
N THR A 71 -13.99 0.04 -2.41
CA THR A 71 -12.83 -0.52 -3.12
C THR A 71 -12.74 -0.08 -4.59
N ASN A 72 -13.88 0.05 -5.28
CA ASN A 72 -13.95 0.42 -6.69
C ASN A 72 -13.87 1.93 -6.92
N ASP A 73 -14.35 2.73 -5.98
CA ASP A 73 -14.16 4.18 -5.96
C ASP A 73 -12.67 4.53 -5.83
N LEU A 74 -11.95 3.84 -4.94
CA LEU A 74 -10.53 4.10 -4.66
C LEU A 74 -9.62 3.56 -5.77
N ALA A 75 -9.98 2.43 -6.39
CA ALA A 75 -9.18 1.79 -7.44
C ALA A 75 -10.07 1.40 -8.65
N PRO A 76 -10.57 2.39 -9.42
CA PRO A 76 -11.55 2.19 -10.49
C PRO A 76 -10.96 1.55 -11.77
N GLY A 77 -9.64 1.35 -11.82
CA GLY A 77 -8.96 0.77 -12.96
C GLY A 77 -9.48 -0.62 -13.32
N LYS A 78 -9.70 -0.87 -14.61
CA LYS A 78 -10.04 -2.20 -15.13
C LYS A 78 -8.88 -3.19 -14.98
N ARG A 79 -7.66 -2.72 -15.23
CA ARG A 79 -6.41 -3.48 -15.08
C ARG A 79 -5.55 -2.81 -14.02
N ILE A 80 -5.32 -3.52 -12.92
CA ILE A 80 -4.49 -3.08 -11.81
C ILE A 80 -3.33 -4.06 -11.70
N ILE A 81 -2.14 -3.51 -11.43
CA ILE A 81 -0.97 -4.27 -11.03
C ILE A 81 -0.53 -3.69 -9.68
N PHE A 82 -0.38 -4.55 -8.69
CA PHE A 82 0.16 -4.21 -7.39
C PHE A 82 1.46 -4.99 -7.19
N ALA A 83 2.50 -4.30 -6.73
CA ALA A 83 3.78 -4.89 -6.40
C ALA A 83 4.27 -4.33 -5.06
N ALA A 84 4.78 -5.22 -4.21
CA ALA A 84 5.37 -4.85 -2.93
C ALA A 84 6.57 -5.76 -2.63
N THR A 85 7.61 -5.18 -2.00
CA THR A 85 8.81 -5.89 -1.55
C THR A 85 9.03 -5.58 -0.08
N GLY A 86 9.32 -6.61 0.72
CA GLY A 86 9.60 -6.43 2.15
C GLY A 86 10.96 -5.76 2.37
N VAL A 87 10.96 -4.63 3.06
CA VAL A 87 12.20 -3.97 3.52
C VAL A 87 12.66 -4.60 4.83
N THR A 88 11.77 -4.64 5.82
CA THR A 88 11.92 -5.38 7.07
C THR A 88 10.93 -6.55 7.12
N ASP A 89 11.14 -7.50 8.04
CA ASP A 89 10.22 -8.63 8.20
C ASP A 89 8.83 -8.14 8.61
N GLY A 90 7.83 -8.53 7.81
CA GLY A 90 6.43 -8.27 8.06
C GLY A 90 5.59 -9.54 8.03
N SER A 91 4.28 -9.39 8.20
CA SER A 91 3.34 -10.52 8.25
C SER A 91 3.17 -11.24 6.91
N LEU A 92 3.43 -10.55 5.79
CA LEU A 92 3.28 -11.08 4.43
C LEU A 92 4.63 -11.27 3.72
N LEU A 93 5.57 -10.34 3.89
CA LEU A 93 6.85 -10.35 3.19
C LEU A 93 8.02 -10.38 4.18
N ARG A 94 9.06 -11.14 3.84
CA ARG A 94 10.34 -11.09 4.54
C ARG A 94 11.09 -9.83 4.14
N GLY A 95 11.82 -9.26 5.08
CA GLY A 95 12.73 -8.16 4.84
C GLY A 95 13.92 -8.56 3.97
N VAL A 96 14.64 -7.56 3.49
CA VAL A 96 15.87 -7.78 2.72
C VAL A 96 16.92 -8.44 3.62
N ARG A 97 17.51 -9.53 3.14
CA ARG A 97 18.59 -10.23 3.85
C ARG A 97 19.88 -10.11 3.06
N PHE A 98 20.90 -9.55 3.69
CA PHE A 98 22.23 -9.47 3.12
C PHE A 98 23.05 -10.70 3.54
N PHE A 99 23.82 -11.24 2.63
CA PHE A 99 24.77 -12.32 2.86
C PHE A 99 26.06 -12.04 2.07
N GLY A 100 27.15 -12.75 2.37
CA GLY A 100 28.48 -12.37 1.86
C GLY A 100 28.61 -12.25 0.33
N ALA A 101 27.78 -12.95 -0.44
CA ALA A 101 27.81 -12.92 -1.91
C ALA A 101 26.62 -12.18 -2.55
N GLY A 102 25.80 -11.46 -1.76
CA GLY A 102 24.69 -10.67 -2.30
C GLY A 102 23.54 -10.43 -1.32
N LYS A 103 22.32 -10.35 -1.87
CA LYS A 103 21.11 -10.04 -1.10
C LYS A 103 19.91 -10.86 -1.55
N ARG A 104 18.99 -11.14 -0.63
CA ARG A 104 17.74 -11.87 -0.90
C ARG A 104 16.55 -10.96 -0.60
N THR A 105 15.62 -10.87 -1.54
CA THR A 105 14.41 -10.05 -1.43
C THR A 105 13.18 -10.92 -1.59
N HIS A 106 12.13 -10.64 -0.82
CA HIS A 106 10.84 -11.31 -0.95
C HIS A 106 9.77 -10.29 -1.35
N SER A 107 9.17 -10.51 -2.51
CA SER A 107 8.18 -9.61 -3.11
C SER A 107 6.88 -10.33 -3.41
N VAL A 108 5.80 -9.59 -3.56
CA VAL A 108 4.55 -10.05 -4.14
C VAL A 108 4.19 -9.17 -5.33
N VAL A 109 3.75 -9.79 -6.42
CA VAL A 109 3.17 -9.12 -7.58
C VAL A 109 1.82 -9.74 -7.86
N MET A 110 0.79 -8.90 -7.97
CA MET A 110 -0.58 -9.33 -8.21
C MET A 110 -1.24 -8.45 -9.26
N THR A 111 -2.21 -9.02 -9.98
CA THR A 111 -2.95 -8.29 -11.02
C THR A 111 -4.39 -8.74 -11.14
N THR A 112 -5.29 -7.81 -11.45
CA THR A 112 -6.70 -8.10 -11.74
C THR A 112 -6.92 -8.76 -13.11
N ASP A 113 -5.96 -8.63 -14.03
CA ASP A 113 -6.11 -9.08 -15.43
C ASP A 113 -6.06 -10.60 -15.53
N THR A 114 -4.90 -11.19 -15.22
CA THR A 114 -4.73 -12.65 -15.20
C THR A 114 -5.11 -13.30 -13.87
N ARG A 115 -5.52 -12.51 -12.85
CA ARG A 115 -5.79 -12.94 -11.47
C ARG A 115 -4.67 -13.78 -10.84
N ASN A 116 -3.43 -13.49 -11.21
CA ASN A 116 -2.27 -14.17 -10.66
C ASN A 116 -1.76 -13.41 -9.44
N ILE A 117 -1.44 -14.16 -8.38
CA ILE A 117 -0.71 -13.66 -7.20
C ILE A 117 0.61 -14.41 -7.17
N ARG A 118 1.72 -13.70 -7.35
CA ARG A 118 3.05 -14.28 -7.44
C ARG A 118 3.90 -13.77 -6.30
N PHE A 119 4.32 -14.67 -5.43
CA PHE A 119 5.42 -14.42 -4.51
C PHE A 119 6.73 -14.66 -5.25
N VAL A 120 7.64 -13.69 -5.19
CA VAL A 120 8.91 -13.69 -5.89
C VAL A 120 10.01 -13.62 -4.84
N ASP A 121 10.71 -14.72 -4.66
CA ASP A 121 11.90 -14.82 -3.83
C ASP A 121 13.14 -14.77 -4.73
N THR A 122 13.88 -13.67 -4.64
CA THR A 122 15.01 -13.39 -5.54
C THR A 122 16.29 -13.32 -4.76
N VAL A 123 17.29 -14.07 -5.21
CA VAL A 123 18.69 -13.94 -4.80
C VAL A 123 19.40 -13.08 -5.83
N HIS A 124 19.86 -11.90 -5.41
CA HIS A 124 20.66 -10.98 -6.20
C HIS A 124 22.13 -11.25 -5.89
N VAL A 125 22.88 -11.68 -6.89
CA VAL A 125 24.31 -12.04 -6.75
C VAL A 125 25.17 -10.83 -7.05
N GLU A 126 26.05 -10.47 -6.11
CA GLU A 126 26.94 -9.31 -6.25
C GLU A 126 28.43 -9.71 -6.32
N GLY A 127 28.74 -11.00 -6.16
CA GLY A 127 30.10 -11.52 -6.32
C GLY A 127 30.50 -11.74 -7.78
N GLY A 128 31.80 -11.90 -8.03
CA GLY A 128 32.36 -12.24 -9.34
C GLY A 128 32.03 -13.67 -9.80
N PRO A 129 32.63 -14.15 -10.90
CA PRO A 129 32.35 -15.47 -11.49
C PRO A 129 32.46 -16.65 -10.51
N ASP A 130 33.30 -16.52 -9.48
CA ASP A 130 33.58 -17.55 -8.48
C ASP A 130 32.66 -17.49 -7.24
N ALA A 131 31.62 -16.66 -7.27
CA ALA A 131 30.70 -16.50 -6.14
C ALA A 131 29.91 -17.79 -5.86
N VAL A 132 30.16 -18.40 -4.69
CA VAL A 132 29.42 -19.59 -4.24
C VAL A 132 28.18 -19.16 -3.44
N ILE A 133 27.00 -19.56 -3.92
CA ILE A 133 25.73 -19.34 -3.22
C ILE A 133 25.31 -20.63 -2.51
N ARG A 134 24.97 -20.51 -1.22
CA ARG A 134 24.43 -21.61 -0.41
C ARG A 134 23.01 -21.24 0.02
N PHE A 135 22.08 -22.19 -0.10
CA PHE A 135 20.65 -22.01 0.16
C PHE A 135 20.24 -22.62 1.50
#